data_AF-A0A4R3YIV2-F1
#
_entry.id   AF-A0A4R3YIV2-F1
#
_cell.length_a   1.000
_cell.length_b   1.000
_cell.length_c   1.000
_cell.angle_alpha   90.00
_cell.angle_beta   90.00
_cell.angle_gamma   90.00
#
_symmetry.space_group_name_H-M   'P 1'
#
loop_
_entity.id
_entity.type
_entity.pdbx_description
1 polymer ?
#
loop_
_entity_poly.entity_id
_entity_poly.type
_entity_poly.pdbx_seq_one_letter_code
_entity_poly.pdbx_strand_id
1 'polypeptide(L)'
;MAESTLGLMASLKRLVHTLLAIGQTRLELLSNEWEEERFRISKMFIFGGFTLFFFGLSVLLATVFVVVLFWDTHRLLVIGGFTMLFFGAGFWALNAFRTLSREKPKLFSASLAELSKDRDQLVSRS
;
A
#
# COMPACT_ATOMS: atom_id res chain seq x y z
N MET A 1 -29.89 31.68 -35.30
CA MET A 1 -29.16 30.43 -35.03
C MET A 1 -27.70 30.62 -34.59
N ALA A 2 -27.06 31.79 -34.79
CA ALA A 2 -25.67 32.04 -34.37
C ALA A 2 -25.50 32.45 -32.88
N GLU A 3 -26.54 33.03 -32.24
CA GLU A 3 -26.47 33.42 -30.82
C GLU A 3 -26.49 32.21 -29.86
N SER A 4 -27.18 31.13 -30.23
CA SER A 4 -27.27 29.91 -29.42
C SER A 4 -25.95 29.12 -29.35
N THR A 5 -25.17 29.11 -30.44
CA THR A 5 -23.85 28.45 -30.47
C THR A 5 -22.80 29.23 -29.67
N LEU A 6 -22.86 30.57 -29.71
CA LEU A 6 -22.01 31.44 -28.88
C LEU A 6 -22.31 31.25 -27.37
N GLY A 7 -23.58 31.15 -26.99
CA GLY A 7 -23.98 30.88 -25.60
C GLY A 7 -23.55 29.50 -25.10
N LEU A 8 -23.66 28.47 -25.94
CA LEU A 8 -23.20 27.11 -25.59
C LEU A 8 -21.69 27.05 -25.37
N MET A 9 -20.92 27.71 -26.25
CA MET A 9 -19.46 27.74 -26.17
C MET A 9 -18.99 28.49 -24.92
N ALA A 10 -19.67 29.58 -24.54
CA ALA A 10 -19.41 30.29 -23.29
C ALA A 10 -19.70 29.43 -22.05
N SER A 11 -20.80 28.67 -22.04
CA SER A 11 -21.15 27.76 -20.94
C SER A 11 -20.13 26.62 -20.80
N LEU A 12 -19.67 26.05 -21.91
CA LEU A 12 -18.63 25.02 -21.94
C LEU A 12 -17.30 25.56 -21.36
N LYS A 13 -16.92 26.78 -21.73
CA LYS A 13 -15.71 27.44 -21.21
C LYS A 13 -15.80 27.66 -19.70
N ARG A 14 -16.99 28.01 -19.21
CA ARG A 14 -17.26 28.19 -17.78
C ARG A 14 -17.18 26.85 -17.03
N LEU A 15 -17.76 25.78 -17.57
CA LEU A 15 -17.68 24.44 -17.00
C LEU A 15 -16.24 23.92 -16.93
N VAL A 16 -15.44 24.08 -17.98
CA VAL A 16 -14.01 23.71 -17.98
C VAL A 16 -13.24 24.48 -16.92
N HIS A 17 -13.52 25.78 -16.78
CA HIS A 17 -12.88 26.61 -15.76
C HIS A 17 -13.28 26.19 -14.33
N THR A 18 -14.54 25.80 -14.12
CA THR A 18 -15.00 25.26 -12.84
C THR A 18 -14.38 23.90 -12.55
N LEU A 19 -14.27 23.01 -13.54
CA LEU A 19 -13.62 21.71 -13.39
C LEU A 19 -12.12 21.87 -13.06
N LEU A 20 -11.42 22.76 -13.75
CA LEU A 20 -10.01 23.06 -13.49
C LEU A 20 -9.82 23.63 -12.09
N ALA A 21 -10.71 24.53 -11.65
CA ALA A 21 -10.67 25.10 -10.31
C ALA A 21 -10.86 24.02 -9.23
N ILE A 22 -11.84 23.11 -9.42
CA ILE A 22 -12.09 21.97 -8.51
C ILE A 22 -10.91 20.99 -8.52
N GLY A 23 -10.35 20.72 -9.70
CA GLY A 23 -9.18 19.86 -9.88
C GLY A 23 -7.95 20.42 -9.18
N GLN A 24 -7.71 21.73 -9.28
CA GLN A 24 -6.62 22.41 -8.56
C GLN A 24 -6.77 22.26 -7.04
N THR A 25 -7.96 22.50 -6.47
CA THR A 25 -8.16 22.40 -5.01
C THR A 25 -7.97 20.95 -4.53
N ARG A 26 -8.42 19.97 -5.31
CA ARG A 26 -8.22 18.55 -4.96
C ARG A 26 -6.78 18.09 -5.16
N LEU A 27 -6.07 18.58 -6.17
CA LEU A 27 -4.64 18.29 -6.35
C LEU A 27 -3.80 18.89 -5.23
N GLU A 28 -4.16 20.07 -4.75
CA GLU A 28 -3.50 20.73 -3.62
C GLU A 28 -3.72 19.93 -2.32
N LEU A 29 -4.96 19.46 -2.10
CA LEU A 29 -5.29 18.55 -0.99
C LEU A 29 -4.59 17.18 -1.14
N LEU A 30 -4.62 16.56 -2.32
CA LEU A 30 -3.95 15.27 -2.60
C LEU A 30 -2.43 15.38 -2.47
N SER A 31 -1.83 16.49 -2.88
CA SER A 31 -0.39 16.74 -2.74
C SER A 31 -0.01 16.85 -1.27
N ASN A 32 -0.82 17.55 -0.48
CA ASN A 32 -0.60 17.70 0.96
C ASN A 32 -0.80 16.37 1.70
N GLU A 33 -1.84 15.60 1.37
CA GLU A 33 -2.07 14.25 1.92
C GLU A 33 -0.96 13.28 1.52
N TRP A 34 -0.42 13.39 0.29
CA TRP A 34 0.66 12.51 -0.19
C TRP A 34 1.98 12.71 0.56
N GLU A 35 2.32 13.95 0.90
CA GLU A 35 3.51 14.23 1.73
C GLU A 35 3.37 13.68 3.15
N GLU A 36 2.19 13.85 3.74
CA GLU A 36 1.90 13.37 5.09
C GLU A 36 1.89 11.83 5.15
N GLU A 37 1.30 11.18 4.15
CA GLU A 37 1.25 9.72 4.03
C GLU A 37 2.65 9.14 3.75
N ARG A 38 3.48 9.81 2.93
CA ARG A 38 4.87 9.37 2.67
C ARG A 38 5.73 9.37 3.92
N PHE A 39 5.61 10.39 4.77
CA PHE A 39 6.37 10.46 6.01
C PHE A 39 5.92 9.39 7.01
N ARG A 40 4.60 9.15 7.09
CA ARG A 40 4.00 8.10 7.92
C ARG A 40 4.45 6.71 7.46
N ILE A 41 4.36 6.44 6.17
CA ILE A 41 4.81 5.18 5.55
C ILE A 41 6.31 4.97 5.78
N SER A 42 7.13 6.01 5.56
CA SER A 42 8.58 5.91 5.79
C SER A 42 8.93 5.62 7.25
N LYS A 43 8.28 6.30 8.20
CA LYS A 43 8.42 5.99 9.63
C LYS A 43 8.00 4.56 9.94
N MET A 44 6.86 4.12 9.41
CA MET A 44 6.36 2.76 9.65
C MET A 44 7.29 1.70 9.07
N PHE A 45 7.91 1.94 7.91
CA PHE A 45 8.93 1.04 7.35
C PHE A 45 10.20 0.99 8.20
N ILE A 46 10.70 2.14 8.68
CA ILE A 46 11.90 2.20 9.50
C ILE A 46 11.66 1.48 10.84
N PHE A 47 10.64 1.91 11.59
CA PHE A 47 10.32 1.31 12.88
C PHE A 47 9.89 -0.16 12.74
N GLY A 48 9.06 -0.48 11.74
CA GLY A 48 8.66 -1.85 11.46
C GLY A 48 9.85 -2.75 11.10
N GLY A 49 10.80 -2.24 10.31
CA GLY A 49 12.05 -2.94 9.99
C GLY A 49 12.92 -3.17 11.22
N PHE A 50 13.10 -2.13 12.06
CA PHE A 50 13.81 -2.24 13.33
C PHE A 50 13.17 -3.29 14.26
N THR A 51 11.85 -3.23 14.45
CA THR A 51 11.11 -4.20 15.28
C THR A 51 11.29 -5.62 14.73
N LEU A 52 11.12 -5.83 13.42
CA LEU A 52 11.26 -7.14 12.80
C LEU A 52 12.70 -7.67 12.93
N PHE A 53 13.70 -6.82 12.78
CA PHE A 53 15.10 -7.16 12.92
C PHE A 53 15.44 -7.58 14.36
N PHE A 54 15.11 -6.75 15.35
CA PHE A 54 15.38 -7.06 16.75
C PHE A 54 14.62 -8.30 17.22
N PHE A 55 13.38 -8.49 16.77
CA PHE A 55 12.60 -9.68 17.09
C PHE A 55 13.20 -10.93 16.45
N GLY A 56 13.57 -10.87 15.16
CA GLY A 56 14.26 -11.97 14.48
C GLY A 56 15.58 -12.33 15.14
N LEU A 57 16.35 -11.32 15.57
CA LEU A 57 17.60 -11.52 16.32
C LEU A 57 17.35 -12.19 17.67
N SER A 58 16.34 -11.75 18.43
CA SER A 58 15.96 -12.36 19.71
C SER A 58 15.59 -13.84 19.54
N VAL A 59 14.79 -14.15 18.52
CA VAL A 59 14.38 -15.51 18.17
C VAL A 59 15.59 -16.38 17.80
N LEU A 60 16.52 -15.84 17.00
CA LEU A 60 17.75 -16.54 16.63
C LEU A 60 18.62 -16.83 17.86
N LEU A 61 18.85 -15.83 18.72
CA LEU A 61 19.62 -16.02 19.96
C LEU A 61 18.94 -17.02 20.90
N ALA A 62 17.62 -16.96 21.05
CA ALA A 62 16.87 -17.93 21.86
C ALA A 62 17.02 -19.35 21.32
N THR A 63 16.99 -19.51 20.00
CA THR A 63 17.22 -20.81 19.35
C THR A 63 18.61 -21.33 19.68
N VAL A 64 19.64 -20.52 19.48
CA VAL A 64 21.02 -20.89 19.80
C VAL A 64 21.16 -21.21 21.29
N PHE A 65 20.58 -20.40 22.17
CA PHE A 65 20.59 -20.62 23.61
C PHE A 65 20.01 -21.98 23.98
N VAL A 66 18.85 -22.34 23.44
CA VAL A 66 18.22 -23.65 23.71
C VAL A 66 19.03 -24.79 23.10
N VAL A 67 19.59 -24.61 21.89
CA VAL A 67 20.48 -25.60 21.26
C VAL A 67 21.72 -25.86 22.13
N VAL A 68 22.34 -24.80 22.66
CA VAL A 68 23.51 -24.92 23.56
C VAL A 68 23.12 -25.56 24.88
N LEU A 69 21.98 -25.18 25.46
CA LEU A 69 21.52 -25.70 26.76
C LEU A 69 21.25 -27.21 26.71
N PHE A 70 20.68 -27.71 25.61
CA PHE A 70 20.34 -29.13 25.42
C PHE A 70 21.34 -29.89 24.55
N TRP A 71 22.53 -29.30 24.31
CA TRP A 71 23.52 -29.86 23.42
C TRP A 71 23.98 -31.25 23.86
N ASP A 72 24.15 -31.55 25.15
CA ASP A 72 24.70 -32.87 25.53
C ASP A 72 23.71 -34.04 25.39
N THR A 73 22.39 -33.79 25.47
CA THR A 73 21.42 -34.88 25.66
C THR A 73 20.50 -35.11 24.46
N HIS A 74 20.07 -34.05 23.74
CA HIS A 74 19.01 -34.17 22.74
C HIS A 74 19.17 -33.22 21.53
N ARG A 75 20.40 -33.09 20.99
CA ARG A 75 20.73 -32.18 19.86
C ARG A 75 19.72 -32.22 18.71
N LEU A 76 19.42 -33.43 18.23
CA LEU A 76 18.56 -33.64 17.07
C LEU A 76 17.09 -33.27 17.32
N LEU A 77 16.56 -33.54 18.51
CA LEU A 77 15.18 -33.18 18.85
C LEU A 77 15.00 -31.67 18.96
N VAL A 78 15.98 -30.98 19.55
CA VAL A 78 15.94 -29.51 19.68
C VAL A 78 16.05 -28.85 18.32
N ILE A 79 17.00 -29.27 17.48
CA ILE A 79 17.15 -28.73 16.12
C ILE A 79 15.91 -29.04 15.27
N GLY A 80 15.38 -30.26 15.34
CA GLY A 80 14.17 -30.65 14.60
C GLY A 80 12.93 -29.89 15.06
N GLY A 81 12.76 -29.71 16.36
CA GLY A 81 11.66 -28.94 16.95
C GLY A 81 11.67 -27.48 16.52
N PHE A 82 12.82 -26.80 16.63
CA PHE A 82 12.95 -25.42 16.16
C PHE A 82 12.78 -25.29 14.65
N THR A 83 13.29 -26.26 13.88
CA THR A 83 13.10 -26.28 12.42
C THR A 83 11.62 -26.32 12.07
N MET A 84 10.86 -27.22 12.69
CA MET A 84 9.42 -27.34 12.43
C MET A 84 8.65 -26.11 12.89
N LEU A 85 9.04 -25.54 14.04
CA LEU A 85 8.44 -24.31 14.58
C LEU A 85 8.67 -23.11 13.66
N PHE A 86 9.91 -22.88 13.21
CA PHE A 86 10.23 -21.78 12.30
C PHE A 86 9.62 -21.97 10.92
N PHE A 87 9.60 -23.20 10.43
CA PHE A 87 8.96 -23.52 9.16
C PHE A 87 7.46 -23.24 9.22
N GLY A 88 6.79 -23.66 10.29
CA GLY A 88 5.37 -23.38 10.52
C GLY A 88 5.06 -21.89 10.66
N ALA A 89 5.85 -21.17 11.45
CA ALA A 89 5.71 -19.73 11.61
C ALA A 89 5.93 -18.97 10.29
N GLY A 90 6.95 -19.37 9.51
CA GLY A 90 7.23 -18.81 8.19
C GLY A 90 6.09 -19.08 7.19
N PHE A 91 5.52 -20.28 7.20
CA PHE A 91 4.38 -20.62 6.34
C PHE A 91 3.13 -19.80 6.71
N TRP A 92 2.85 -19.64 8.01
CA TRP A 92 1.75 -18.81 8.49
C TRP A 92 1.93 -17.34 8.10
N ALA A 93 3.14 -16.79 8.31
CA ALA A 93 3.47 -15.41 7.92
C ALA A 93 3.35 -15.19 6.41
N LEU A 94 3.77 -16.15 5.58
CA LEU A 94 3.60 -16.10 4.13
C LEU A 94 2.14 -16.09 3.71
N ASN A 95 1.28 -16.89 4.36
CA ASN A 95 -0.14 -16.91 4.07
C ASN A 95 -0.81 -15.59 4.50
N ALA A 96 -0.48 -15.08 5.69
CA ALA A 96 -0.96 -13.78 6.15
C ALA A 96 -0.51 -12.64 5.22
N PHE A 97 0.76 -12.64 4.79
CA PHE A 97 1.25 -11.65 3.83
C PHE A 97 0.52 -11.73 2.48
N ARG A 98 0.23 -12.95 2.01
CA ARG A 98 -0.55 -13.16 0.77
C ARG A 98 -2.00 -12.69 0.90
N THR A 99 -2.64 -12.88 2.05
CA THR A 99 -4.01 -12.39 2.29
C THR A 99 -4.03 -10.86 2.35
N LEU A 100 -3.08 -10.25 3.05
CA LEU A 100 -2.96 -8.79 3.14
C LEU A 100 -2.63 -8.16 1.77
N SER A 101 -1.73 -8.77 0.99
CA SER A 101 -1.37 -8.26 -0.34
C SER A 101 -2.50 -8.36 -1.39
N ARG A 102 -3.49 -9.23 -1.14
CA ARG A 102 -4.70 -9.34 -1.98
C ARG A 102 -5.70 -8.22 -1.69
N GLU A 103 -5.64 -7.59 -0.53
CA GLU A 103 -6.33 -6.34 -0.24
C GLU A 103 -5.58 -5.17 -0.90
N LYS A 104 -5.60 -5.12 -2.23
CA LYS A 104 -5.05 -3.97 -2.97
C LYS A 104 -5.74 -2.67 -2.51
N PRO A 105 -5.01 -1.54 -2.49
CA PRO A 105 -5.58 -0.25 -2.13
C PRO A 105 -6.67 0.13 -3.14
N LYS A 106 -7.93 -0.06 -2.74
CA LYS A 106 -9.13 0.17 -3.56
C LYS A 106 -9.20 1.60 -4.14
N LEU A 107 -8.46 2.54 -3.57
CA LEU A 107 -8.48 3.96 -3.93
C LEU A 107 -7.84 4.24 -5.30
N PHE A 108 -6.69 3.64 -5.63
CA PHE A 108 -6.03 3.88 -6.93
C PHE A 108 -6.82 3.31 -8.11
N SER A 109 -7.44 2.14 -7.93
CA SER A 109 -8.30 1.52 -8.94
C SER A 109 -9.60 2.27 -9.14
N ALA A 110 -10.19 2.83 -8.08
CA ALA A 110 -11.40 3.65 -8.19
C ALA A 110 -11.10 4.97 -8.91
N SER A 111 -10.00 5.66 -8.55
CA SER A 111 -9.61 6.91 -9.21
C SER A 111 -9.16 6.72 -10.66
N LEU A 112 -8.46 5.62 -11.00
CA LEU A 112 -8.15 5.30 -12.41
C LEU A 112 -9.38 4.92 -13.22
N ALA A 113 -10.35 4.23 -12.60
CA ALA A 113 -11.61 3.90 -13.25
C ALA A 113 -12.46 5.16 -13.50
N GLU A 114 -12.47 6.12 -12.57
CA GLU A 114 -13.11 7.42 -12.78
C GLU A 114 -12.39 8.24 -13.87
N LEU A 115 -11.05 8.24 -13.90
CA LEU A 115 -10.28 8.95 -14.93
C LEU A 115 -10.46 8.34 -16.34
N SER A 116 -10.59 7.02 -16.42
CA SER A 116 -10.93 6.31 -17.67
C SER A 116 -12.31 6.70 -18.18
N LYS A 117 -13.28 6.84 -17.27
CA LYS A 117 -14.68 7.15 -17.61
C LYS A 117 -14.82 8.57 -18.14
N ASP A 118 -14.06 9.51 -17.57
CA ASP A 118 -13.98 10.88 -18.07
C ASP A 118 -13.30 10.95 -19.44
N ARG A 119 -12.28 10.11 -19.69
CA ARG A 119 -11.60 10.05 -21.00
C ARG A 119 -12.52 9.54 -22.11
N ASP A 120 -13.31 8.51 -21.84
CA ASP A 120 -14.23 7.94 -22.84
C ASP A 120 -15.35 8.93 -23.20
N GLN A 121 -15.80 9.73 -22.23
CA GLN A 121 -16.78 10.80 -22.50
C GLN A 121 -16.18 11.93 -23.36
N LEU A 122 -14.88 12.22 -23.21
CA LEU A 122 -14.19 13.22 -24.04
C LEU A 122 -13.89 12.74 -25.46
N VAL A 123 -13.59 11.45 -25.66
CA VAL A 123 -13.33 10.87 -26.98
C VAL A 123 -14.62 10.63 -27.77
N SER A 124 -15.75 10.37 -27.11
CA SER A 124 -17.05 10.19 -27.79
C SER A 124 -17.68 11.48 -28.36
N ARG A 125 -17.06 12.65 -28.10
CA ARG A 125 -17.61 13.97 -28.44
C ARG A 125 -16.83 14.71 -29.54
N SER A 126 -15.86 14.06 -30.19
CA SER A 126 -15.21 14.48 -31.44
C SER A 126 -15.81 13.74 -32.62
#